data_AF-A0A522DBX6-F1
#
_entry.id   AF-A0A522DBX6-F1
#
_cell.length_a   1.000
_cell.length_b   1.000
_cell.length_c   1.000
_cell.angle_alpha   90.00
_cell.angle_beta   90.00
_cell.angle_gamma   90.00
#
_symmetry.space_group_name_H-M   'P 1'
#
loop_
_entity.id
_entity.type
_entity.pdbx_description
1 polymer ?
#
loop_
_entity_poly.entity_id
_entity_poly.type
_entity_poly.pdbx_seq_one_letter_code
_entity_poly.pdbx_strand_id
1 'polypeptide(L)'
;MTDLMTHTSASTGAGNMVLRFLPRRKSLFDAYGRGDDAMFLYSITHPDTGEWEQGAGHLHDAATLVRDYVIASSNNGMPVHFSDGEKIIRNENA
;
A
#
# COMPACT_ATOMS: atom_id res chain seq x y z
N MET A 1 -15.70 0.46 -14.95
CA MET A 1 -15.24 -0.59 -14.03
C MET A 1 -13.81 -0.26 -13.66
N THR A 2 -13.61 0.38 -12.51
CA THR A 2 -12.27 0.69 -11.99
C THR A 2 -11.76 -0.58 -11.32
N ASP A 3 -10.91 -1.35 -12.00
CA ASP A 3 -10.27 -2.50 -11.38
C ASP A 3 -9.22 -1.97 -10.39
N LEU A 4 -9.61 -1.83 -9.12
CA LEU A 4 -8.69 -1.50 -8.03
C LEU A 4 -7.89 -2.75 -7.70
N MET A 5 -6.60 -2.74 -8.02
CA MET A 5 -5.65 -3.76 -7.64
C MET A 5 -5.57 -3.79 -6.11
N THR A 6 -6.15 -4.82 -5.52
CA THR A 6 -6.26 -4.97 -4.06
C THR A 6 -5.30 -6.03 -3.56
N HIS A 7 -4.56 -5.70 -2.51
CA HIS A 7 -3.61 -6.57 -1.81
C HIS A 7 -3.86 -6.49 -0.31
N THR A 8 -3.30 -7.43 0.46
CA THR A 8 -3.35 -7.38 1.92
C THR A 8 -1.95 -7.41 2.52
N SER A 9 -1.77 -6.91 3.73
CA SER A 9 -0.49 -6.94 4.46
C SER A 9 -0.76 -7.22 5.93
N ALA A 10 0.12 -8.01 6.55
CA ALA A 10 0.14 -8.20 8.00
C ALA A 10 1.29 -7.40 8.65
N SER A 11 2.01 -6.59 7.88
CA SER A 11 3.18 -5.82 8.35
C SER A 11 2.75 -4.78 9.38
N THR A 12 3.62 -4.50 10.34
CA THR A 12 3.36 -3.62 11.48
C THR A 12 4.40 -2.50 11.54
N GLY A 13 4.09 -1.47 12.31
CA GLY A 13 4.93 -0.29 12.44
C GLY A 13 4.90 0.63 11.22
N ALA A 14 5.92 1.48 11.13
CA ALA A 14 6.03 2.50 10.09
C ALA A 14 7.03 2.11 8.98
N GLY A 15 7.32 0.83 8.80
CA GLY A 15 8.22 0.35 7.76
C GLY A 15 7.56 0.19 6.38
N ASN A 16 8.29 -0.48 5.51
CA ASN A 16 7.76 -0.99 4.23
C ASN A 16 6.67 -2.04 4.49
N MET A 17 5.76 -2.17 3.53
CA MET A 17 4.65 -3.12 3.61
C MET A 17 4.91 -4.34 2.73
N VAL A 18 4.91 -5.53 3.32
CA VAL A 18 4.94 -6.80 2.57
C VAL A 18 3.53 -7.16 2.13
N LEU A 19 3.31 -7.14 0.83
CA LEU A 19 2.06 -7.44 0.18
C LEU A 19 1.84 -8.95 0.05
N ARG A 20 0.61 -9.36 0.30
CA ARG A 20 0.09 -10.70 -0.01
C ARG A 20 -0.73 -10.60 -1.29
N PHE A 21 -0.35 -11.42 -2.24
CA PHE A 21 -1.05 -11.53 -3.51
C PHE A 21 -2.43 -12.15 -3.30
N LEU A 22 -3.46 -11.52 -3.87
CA LEU A 22 -4.80 -12.08 -3.94
C LEU A 22 -4.97 -12.79 -5.28
N PRO A 23 -5.17 -14.12 -5.31
CA PRO A 23 -5.36 -14.86 -6.55
C PRO A 23 -6.49 -14.23 -7.38
N ARG A 24 -6.29 -14.15 -8.70
CA ARG A 24 -7.27 -13.65 -9.69
C ARG A 24 -7.44 -12.11 -9.74
N ARG A 25 -6.58 -11.34 -9.09
CA ARG A 25 -6.47 -9.88 -9.30
C ARG A 25 -5.17 -9.53 -10.02
N LYS A 26 -5.15 -8.42 -10.78
CA LYS A 26 -3.90 -7.86 -11.31
C LYS A 26 -3.02 -7.44 -10.13
N SER A 27 -1.77 -7.87 -10.10
CA SER A 27 -0.83 -7.41 -9.07
C SER A 27 -0.37 -5.99 -9.36
N LEU A 28 0.06 -5.27 -8.32
CA LEU A 28 0.72 -3.97 -8.48
C LEU A 28 2.02 -4.12 -9.30
N PHE A 29 2.72 -5.24 -9.13
CA PHE A 29 3.95 -5.54 -9.86
C PHE A 29 3.70 -5.71 -11.37
N ASP A 30 2.64 -6.40 -11.77
CA ASP A 30 2.30 -6.53 -13.19
C ASP A 30 1.89 -5.19 -13.83
N ALA A 31 1.33 -4.27 -13.02
CA ALA A 31 0.83 -2.99 -13.49
C ALA A 31 1.94 -1.92 -13.60
N TYR A 32 2.80 -1.83 -12.60
CA TYR A 32 3.79 -0.74 -12.47
C TYR A 32 5.23 -1.22 -12.56
N GLY A 33 5.52 -2.50 -12.27
CA GLY A 33 6.87 -3.01 -12.15
C GLY A 33 7.49 -2.77 -10.77
N ARG A 34 8.78 -2.46 -10.72
CA ARG A 34 9.56 -2.21 -9.50
C ARG A 34 10.60 -1.11 -9.68
N GLY A 35 11.11 -0.60 -8.56
CA GLY A 35 12.12 0.44 -8.49
C GLY A 35 11.54 1.85 -8.45
N ASP A 36 12.38 2.82 -8.13
CA ASP A 36 11.97 4.20 -7.82
C ASP A 36 11.25 4.91 -8.97
N ASP A 37 11.53 4.55 -10.23
CA ASP A 37 10.85 5.12 -11.40
C ASP A 37 9.42 4.56 -11.62
N ALA A 38 9.07 3.47 -10.94
CA ALA A 38 7.78 2.78 -11.03
C ALA A 38 6.78 3.25 -9.95
N MET A 39 6.71 4.56 -9.72
CA MET A 39 5.86 5.13 -8.68
C MET A 39 4.36 5.04 -9.03
N PHE A 40 3.54 4.85 -8.01
CA PHE A 40 2.08 4.88 -8.09
C PHE A 40 1.45 5.41 -6.80
N LEU A 41 0.20 5.85 -6.90
CA LEU A 41 -0.60 6.24 -5.74
C LEU A 41 -1.16 5.00 -5.05
N TYR A 42 -1.02 4.95 -3.72
CA TYR A 42 -1.53 3.88 -2.88
C TYR A 42 -2.49 4.42 -1.82
N SER A 43 -3.38 3.53 -1.36
CA SER A 43 -4.07 3.65 -0.09
C SER A 43 -3.89 2.39 0.75
N ILE A 44 -3.66 2.59 2.06
CA ILE A 44 -3.56 1.55 3.08
C ILE A 44 -4.65 1.82 4.12
N THR A 45 -5.40 0.80 4.49
CA THR A 45 -6.44 0.89 5.52
C THR A 45 -6.37 -0.30 6.46
N HIS A 46 -6.51 -0.05 7.77
CA HIS A 46 -6.73 -1.07 8.78
C HIS A 46 -8.22 -1.08 9.15
N PRO A 47 -8.97 -2.13 8.80
CA PRO A 47 -10.43 -2.15 8.96
C PRO A 47 -10.89 -2.11 10.43
N ASP A 48 -10.12 -2.71 11.34
CA ASP A 48 -10.51 -2.84 12.75
C ASP A 48 -10.11 -1.65 13.65
N THR A 49 -9.05 -0.92 13.30
CA THR A 49 -8.46 0.13 14.16
C THR A 49 -8.69 1.55 13.62
N GLY A 50 -9.14 1.69 12.37
CA GLY A 50 -9.31 2.99 11.72
C GLY A 50 -8.00 3.68 11.32
N GLU A 51 -6.87 2.98 11.38
CA GLU A 51 -5.59 3.46 10.85
C GLU A 51 -5.65 3.51 9.32
N TRP A 52 -5.23 4.62 8.72
CA TRP A 52 -5.22 4.76 7.25
C TRP A 52 -4.12 5.69 6.76
N GLU A 53 -3.67 5.42 5.54
CA GLU A 53 -2.67 6.24 4.86
C GLU A 53 -2.90 6.27 3.35
N GLN A 54 -2.71 7.43 2.75
CA GLN A 54 -2.63 7.62 1.31
C GLN A 54 -1.28 8.25 0.95
N GLY A 55 -0.68 7.81 -0.14
CA GLY A 55 0.63 8.29 -0.54
C GLY A 55 1.04 7.89 -1.96
N ALA A 56 2.24 8.32 -2.34
CA ALA A 56 2.94 7.83 -3.51
C ALA A 56 4.06 6.89 -3.05
N GLY A 57 4.17 5.74 -3.69
CA GLY A 57 5.15 4.72 -3.36
C GLY A 57 5.56 3.91 -4.57
N HIS A 58 6.51 3.01 -4.36
CA HIS A 58 6.93 2.05 -5.38
C HIS A 58 7.09 0.65 -4.78
N LEU A 59 7.25 -0.34 -5.65
CA LEU A 59 7.59 -1.70 -5.26
C LEU A 59 9.11 -1.88 -5.29
N HIS A 60 9.74 -2.16 -4.15
CA HIS A 60 11.18 -2.49 -4.09
C HIS A 60 11.46 -3.84 -4.78
N ASP A 61 10.56 -4.79 -4.57
CA ASP A 61 10.51 -6.09 -5.23
C ASP A 61 9.06 -6.44 -5.57
N ALA A 62 8.77 -7.66 -6.02
CA ALA A 62 7.42 -8.04 -6.45
C ALA A 62 6.32 -7.90 -5.38
N ALA A 63 6.67 -7.76 -4.10
CA ALA A 63 5.72 -7.70 -3.00
C ALA A 63 6.05 -6.65 -1.92
N THR A 64 7.17 -5.95 -1.97
CA THR A 64 7.54 -4.96 -0.94
C THR A 64 7.18 -3.54 -1.38
N LEU A 65 6.10 -2.98 -0.83
CA LEU A 65 5.72 -1.57 -1.02
C LEU A 65 6.57 -0.67 -0.12
N VAL A 66 7.27 0.28 -0.75
CA VAL A 66 7.95 1.41 -0.12
C VAL A 66 7.01 2.61 -0.12
N ARG A 67 7.00 3.34 0.99
CA ARG A 67 6.09 4.46 1.27
C ARG A 67 6.86 5.78 1.16
N ASP A 68 7.21 6.15 -0.07
CA ASP A 68 8.14 7.26 -0.33
C ASP A 68 7.59 8.63 0.09
N TYR A 69 6.30 8.88 -0.18
CA TYR A 69 5.67 10.15 0.15
C TYR A 69 4.25 9.96 0.68
N VAL A 70 4.02 10.38 1.92
CA VAL A 70 2.68 10.38 2.53
C VAL A 70 1.96 11.67 2.16
N ILE A 71 0.80 11.54 1.51
CA ILE A 71 -0.06 12.66 1.12
C ILE A 71 -1.00 13.03 2.27
N ALA A 72 -1.61 12.01 2.88
CA ALA A 72 -2.51 12.17 4.01
C ALA A 72 -2.55 10.88 4.83
N SER A 73 -2.75 11.00 6.14
CA SER A 73 -2.80 9.83 7.02
C SER A 73 -3.56 10.10 8.31
N SER A 74 -3.94 9.01 8.99
CA SER A 74 -4.44 9.03 10.37
C SER A 74 -3.38 9.43 11.40
N ASN A 75 -2.12 9.64 10.98
CA ASN A 75 -1.02 10.11 11.81
C ASN A 75 -0.59 11.53 11.40
N ASN A 76 -1.56 12.42 11.17
CA ASN A 76 -1.33 13.83 10.84
C ASN A 76 -0.43 14.07 9.62
N GLY A 77 -0.57 13.25 8.58
CA GLY A 77 0.26 13.33 7.37
C GLY A 77 1.66 12.74 7.50
N MET A 78 2.01 12.16 8.66
CA MET A 78 3.23 11.37 8.83
C MET A 78 2.96 9.88 8.52
N PRO A 79 4.02 9.08 8.29
CA PRO A 79 3.87 7.64 8.14
C PRO A 79 3.12 7.02 9.34
N VAL A 80 2.07 6.26 9.06
CA VAL A 80 1.31 5.54 10.09
C VAL A 80 2.16 4.40 10.66
N HIS A 81 2.12 4.25 11.98
CA HIS A 81 2.69 3.12 12.69
C HIS A 81 1.61 2.05 12.90
N PHE A 82 1.40 1.21 11.88
CA PHE A 82 0.27 0.29 11.87
C PHE A 82 0.36 -0.76 12.98
N SER A 83 -0.75 -0.98 13.68
CA SER A 83 -0.89 -2.01 14.70
C SER A 83 -0.93 -3.42 14.10
N ASP A 84 -0.91 -4.45 14.94
CA ASP A 84 -1.13 -5.83 14.50
C ASP A 84 -2.51 -6.00 13.86
N GLY A 85 -2.60 -6.80 12.79
CA GLY A 85 -3.84 -7.02 12.04
C GLY A 85 -3.63 -7.01 10.53
N GLU A 86 -4.70 -7.27 9.78
CA GLU A 86 -4.67 -7.30 8.31
C GLU A 86 -5.03 -5.93 7.73
N LYS A 87 -4.20 -5.45 6.82
CA LYS A 87 -4.30 -4.13 6.18
C LYS A 87 -4.69 -4.37 4.75
N ILE A 88 -5.54 -3.50 4.21
CA ILE A 88 -5.94 -3.55 2.81
C ILE A 88 -5.21 -2.44 2.06
N ILE A 89 -4.50 -2.84 1.00
CA ILE A 89 -3.71 -1.97 0.14
C ILE A 89 -4.37 -1.92 -1.23
N ARG A 90 -4.56 -0.72 -1.77
CA ARG A 90 -5.11 -0.49 -3.11
C ARG A 90 -4.29 0.53 -3.87
N ASN A 91 -4.23 0.43 -5.19
CA ASN A 91 -3.86 1.59 -6.00
C ASN A 91 -5.01 2.60 -6.01
N GLU A 92 -4.69 3.89 -6.01
CA GLU A 92 -5.66 4.92 -6.37
C GLU A 92 -5.43 5.28 -7.85
N ASN A 93 -6.41 5.00 -8.69
CA ASN A 93 -6.41 5.55 -10.05
C ASN A 93 -6.93 6.98 -9.97
N ALA A 94 -6.12 7.94 -10.42
CA ALA A 94 -6.55 9.31 -10.67
C ALA A 94 -7.62 9.36 -11.79
#